data_AF-A0A2V5V6S4-F1
#
_entry.id   AF-A0A2V5V6S4-F1
#
_cell.length_a   1.000
_cell.length_b   1.000
_cell.length_c   1.000
_cell.angle_alpha   90.00
_cell.angle_beta   90.00
_cell.angle_gamma   90.00
#
_symmetry.space_group_name_H-M   'P 1'
#
loop_
_entity.id
_entity.type
_entity.pdbx_description
1 polymer ?
#
loop_
_entity_poly.entity_id
_entity_poly.type
_entity_poly.pdbx_seq_one_letter_code
_entity_poly.pdbx_strand_id
1 'polypeptide(L)' 'MLSLEEYESLQETAHLLRSPANAKRLIEAVDALERGKSLKRKLKL' A
#
# COMPACT_ATOMS: atom_id res chain seq x y z
N MET A 1 -15.13 -19.03 -9.87
CA MET A 1 -15.78 -17.99 -9.04
C MET A 1 -14.70 -17.46 -8.10
N LEU A 2 -14.53 -16.14 -7.94
CA LEU A 2 -13.51 -15.55 -7.06
C LEU A 2 -13.87 -15.79 -5.59
N SER A 3 -12.86 -15.97 -4.73
CA SER A 3 -13.07 -15.99 -3.28
C SER A 3 -13.40 -14.58 -2.75
N LEU A 4 -14.01 -14.51 -1.57
CA LEU A 4 -14.25 -13.22 -0.90
C LEU A 4 -12.94 -12.48 -0.62
N GLU A 5 -11.92 -13.20 -0.18
CA GLU A 5 -10.59 -12.65 0.13
C GLU A 5 -9.92 -12.04 -1.11
N GLU A 6 -10.00 -12.72 -2.25
CA GLU A 6 -9.48 -12.21 -3.52
C GLU A 6 -10.23 -10.96 -3.95
N TYR A 7 -11.56 -10.95 -3.80
CA TYR A 7 -12.38 -9.78 -4.12
C TYR A 7 -12.04 -8.57 -3.25
N GLU A 8 -11.94 -8.75 -1.94
CA GLU A 8 -11.61 -7.68 -0.99
C GLU A 8 -10.20 -7.12 -1.24
N SER A 9 -9.22 -7.98 -1.52
CA SER A 9 -7.85 -7.57 -1.84
C SER A 9 -7.79 -6.68 -3.10
N LEU A 10 -8.56 -7.06 -4.13
CA LEU A 10 -8.67 -6.28 -5.37
C LEU A 10 -9.37 -4.94 -5.13
N GLN A 11 -10.45 -4.94 -4.33
CA GLN A 11 -11.20 -3.73 -4.01
C GLN A 11 -10.34 -2.72 -3.24
N GLU A 12 -9.60 -3.17 -2.22
CA GLU A 12 -8.73 -2.29 -1.43
C GLU A 12 -7.56 -1.74 -2.26
N THR A 13 -6.97 -2.58 -3.11
CA THR A 13 -5.92 -2.13 -4.04
C THR A 13 -6.45 -1.04 -4.97
N ALA A 14 -7.63 -1.25 -5.56
CA ALA A 14 -8.27 -0.24 -6.40
C ALA A 14 -8.61 1.04 -5.62
N HIS A 15 -9.05 0.91 -4.37
CA HIS A 15 -9.33 2.05 -3.48
C HIS A 15 -8.08 2.91 -3.25
N LEU A 16 -6.95 2.29 -2.89
CA LEU A 16 -5.68 2.96 -2.66
C LEU A 16 -5.15 3.65 -3.92
N LEU A 17 -5.29 3.02 -5.09
CA LEU A 17 -4.75 3.53 -6.35
C LEU A 17 -5.66 4.53 -7.07
N ARG A 18 -6.91 4.69 -6.62
CA ARG A 18 -7.90 5.58 -7.25
C ARG A 18 -7.49 7.06 -7.28
N SER A 19 -6.76 7.52 -6.25
CA SER A 19 -6.23 8.90 -6.22
C SER A 19 -4.81 8.92 -6.76
N PRO A 20 -4.51 9.69 -7.83
CA PRO A 20 -3.16 9.77 -8.39
C PRO A 20 -2.11 10.20 -7.36
N ALA A 21 -2.49 11.09 -6.44
CA ALA A 21 -1.61 11.55 -5.37
C ALA A 21 -1.30 10.42 -4.36
N ASN A 22 -2.29 9.59 -4.02
CA ASN A 22 -2.06 8.46 -3.11
C ASN A 22 -1.28 7.34 -3.78
N ALA A 23 -1.62 7.01 -5.02
CA ALA A 23 -0.90 6.01 -5.82
C ALA A 23 0.59 6.35 -5.93
N LYS A 24 0.92 7.61 -6.27
CA LYS A 24 2.31 8.09 -6.32
C LYS A 24 3.03 7.90 -4.98
N ARG A 25 2.42 8.34 -3.87
CA ARG A 25 3.01 8.21 -2.52
C ARG A 25 3.23 6.75 -2.13
N LEU A 26 2.28 5.87 -2.44
CA LEU A 26 2.37 4.46 -2.09
C LEU A 26 3.49 3.77 -2.87
N ILE A 27 3.53 3.98 -4.19
CA ILE A 27 4.57 3.43 -5.07
C ILE A 27 5.96 3.90 -4.60
N GLU A 28 6.14 5.22 -4.39
CA GLU A 28 7.41 5.77 -3.89
C GLU A 28 7.83 5.20 -2.53
N ALA A 29 6.87 4.93 -1.64
CA ALA A 29 7.14 4.34 -0.34
C ALA A 29 7.58 2.87 -0.44
N VAL A 30 6.91 2.06 -1.27
CA VAL A 30 7.31 0.66 -1.53
C VAL A 30 8.72 0.61 -2.10
N ASP A 31 8.97 1.40 -3.14
CA ASP A 31 10.26 1.59 -3.78
C ASP A 31 11.38 1.99 -2.79
N ALA A 32 11.08 2.87 -1.84
CA ALA A 32 12.02 3.27 -0.81
C ALA A 32 12.34 2.11 0.14
N LEU A 33 11.32 1.36 0.58
CA LEU A 33 11.49 0.20 1.45
C LEU A 33 12.32 -0.90 0.77
N GLU A 34 12.08 -1.19 -0.50
CA GLU A 34 12.85 -2.17 -1.30
C GLU A 34 14.33 -1.79 -1.41
N ARG A 35 14.63 -0.48 -1.48
CA ARG A 35 16.00 0.05 -1.45
C ARG A 35 16.59 0.16 -0.05
N GLY A 36 15.94 -0.38 0.97
CA GLY A 36 16.36 -0.33 2.37
C GLY A 36 16.19 1.04 3.04
N LYS A 37 15.52 2.00 2.39
CA LYS A 37 15.27 3.34 2.92
C LYS A 37 14.02 3.31 3.79
N SER A 38 14.17 2.90 5.05
CA SER A 38 13.10 2.87 6.05
C SER A 38 13.52 3.55 7.35
N LEU A 39 12.56 4.11 8.08
CA LEU A 39 12.80 4.66 9.43
C LEU A 39 12.03 3.83 10.46
N LYS A 40 12.77 3.09 11.31
CA LYS A 40 12.15 2.38 12.43
C LYS A 40 11.74 3.38 13.50
N ARG A 41 10.45 3.33 13.89
CA ARG A 41 9.89 4.19 14.94
C ARG A 41 9.15 3.32 15.97
N LYS A 42 9.41 3.54 17.26
CA LYS A 42 8.61 2.94 18.33
C LYS A 42 7.27 3.68 18.42
N LEU A 43 6.18 2.97 18.19
CA LEU A 43 4.84 3.49 18.41
C LEU A 43 4.53 3.40 19.91
N LYS A 44 3.95 4.48 20.46
CA LYS A 44 3.29 4.45 21.76
C LYS A 44 1.82 4.23 21.44
N LEU A 45 1.32 3.03 21.68
CA LEU A 45 -0.09 2.66 21.55
C LEU A 45 -0.80 2.96 22.86
#